data_AF-A0A4U5U8B4-F1
#
_entry.id   AF-A0A4U5U8B4-F1
#
_cell.length_a   1.000
_cell.length_b   1.000
_cell.length_c   1.000
_cell.angle_alpha   90.00
_cell.angle_beta   90.00
_cell.angle_gamma   90.00
#
_symmetry.space_group_name_H-M   'P 1'
#
loop_
_entity.id
_entity.type
_entity.pdbx_description
1 polymer ?
#
loop_
_entity_poly.entity_id
_entity_poly.type
_entity_poly.pdbx_seq_one_letter_code
_entity_poly.pdbx_strand_id
1 'polypeptide(L)'
;MSTLLAAADEVDKKLKQQKMQVESKLAAVLLNTDREREKKTKSIKLMKGIYGPDEGWASAYPECRERNQSPINIVDQDTKVSTEYQELTLEGFDTESSNKTSMKNTGKTGKHNLAHYYHLLVWSGNATKMTSHA
;
A
#
# COMPACT_ATOMS: atom_id res chain seq x y z
N MET A 1 -63.29 -13.54 -19.39
CA MET A 1 -62.93 -12.45 -18.45
C MET A 1 -61.95 -12.90 -17.37
N SER A 2 -62.07 -14.10 -16.77
CA SER A 2 -61.22 -14.53 -15.65
C SER A 2 -59.71 -14.67 -15.94
N THR A 3 -59.33 -14.99 -17.18
CA THR A 3 -57.90 -15.14 -17.58
C THR A 3 -57.16 -13.80 -17.65
N LEU A 4 -57.84 -12.72 -18.04
CA LEU A 4 -57.24 -11.38 -18.12
C LEU A 4 -56.97 -10.79 -16.73
N LEU A 5 -57.86 -11.04 -15.77
CA LEU A 5 -57.68 -10.61 -14.39
C LEU A 5 -56.46 -11.28 -13.74
N ALA A 6 -56.34 -12.60 -13.91
CA ALA A 6 -55.20 -13.37 -13.40
C ALA A 6 -53.85 -12.92 -14.03
N ALA A 7 -53.86 -12.53 -15.30
CA ALA A 7 -52.66 -12.00 -15.96
C ALA A 7 -52.25 -10.63 -15.40
N ALA A 8 -53.21 -9.75 -15.07
CA ALA A 8 -52.94 -8.45 -14.45
C ALA A 8 -52.35 -8.60 -13.04
N ASP A 9 -52.87 -9.53 -12.23
CA ASP A 9 -52.35 -9.82 -10.88
C ASP A 9 -50.92 -10.37 -10.92
N GLU A 10 -50.59 -11.21 -11.90
CA GLU A 10 -49.23 -11.74 -12.08
C GLU A 10 -48.23 -10.66 -12.52
N VAL A 11 -48.66 -9.70 -13.35
CA VAL A 11 -47.84 -8.55 -13.73
C VAL A 11 -47.59 -7.63 -12.53
N ASP A 12 -48.61 -7.33 -11.72
CA ASP A 12 -48.46 -6.53 -10.50
C ASP A 12 -47.53 -7.22 -9.49
N LYS A 13 -47.65 -8.54 -9.32
CA LYS A 13 -46.75 -9.34 -8.48
C LYS A 13 -45.31 -9.28 -8.97
N LYS A 14 -45.07 -9.42 -10.28
CA LYS A 14 -43.73 -9.30 -10.87
C LYS A 14 -43.17 -7.89 -10.73
N LEU A 15 -44.00 -6.86 -10.90
CA LEU A 15 -43.59 -5.47 -10.72
C LEU A 15 -43.19 -5.17 -9.27
N LYS A 16 -43.99 -5.65 -8.30
CA LYS A 16 -43.67 -5.56 -6.87
C LYS A 16 -42.38 -6.30 -6.53
N GLN A 17 -42.19 -7.49 -7.09
CA GLN A 17 -40.96 -8.27 -6.89
C GLN A 17 -39.74 -7.58 -7.50
N GLN A 18 -39.86 -7.01 -8.71
CA GLN A 18 -38.79 -6.24 -9.34
C GLN A 18 -38.45 -4.98 -8.56
N LYS A 19 -39.46 -4.24 -8.09
CA LYS A 19 -39.27 -3.05 -7.25
C LYS A 19 -38.49 -3.38 -5.97
N MET A 20 -38.90 -4.46 -5.30
CA MET A 20 -38.21 -4.94 -4.09
C MET A 20 -36.75 -5.34 -4.38
N GLN A 21 -36.49 -5.98 -5.52
CA GLN A 21 -35.12 -6.32 -5.93
C GLN A 21 -34.27 -5.08 -6.25
N VAL A 22 -34.86 -4.05 -6.87
CA VAL A 22 -34.17 -2.78 -7.16
C VAL A 22 -33.82 -2.06 -5.87
N GLU A 23 -34.78 -1.94 -4.94
CA GLU A 23 -34.55 -1.31 -3.64
C GLU A 23 -33.49 -2.05 -2.81
N SER A 24 -33.52 -3.39 -2.82
CA SER A 24 -32.49 -4.21 -2.17
C SER A 24 -31.09 -3.99 -2.75
N LYS A 25 -30.97 -3.93 -4.09
CA LYS A 25 -29.69 -3.63 -4.76
C LYS A 25 -29.22 -2.22 -4.45
N LEU A 26 -30.10 -1.24 -4.46
CA LEU A 26 -29.78 0.15 -4.12
C LEU A 26 -29.26 0.26 -2.67
N ALA A 27 -29.94 -0.41 -1.72
CA ALA A 27 -29.50 -0.45 -0.32
C ALA A 27 -28.10 -1.07 -0.18
N ALA A 28 -27.82 -2.17 -0.88
CA ALA A 28 -26.50 -2.79 -0.88
C ALA A 28 -25.40 -1.87 -1.44
N VAL A 29 -25.71 -1.13 -2.52
CA VAL A 29 -24.79 -0.15 -3.11
C VAL A 29 -24.49 0.99 -2.14
N LEU A 30 -25.51 1.53 -1.48
CA LEU A 30 -25.35 2.59 -0.48
C LEU A 30 -24.49 2.13 0.70
N LEU A 31 -24.79 0.96 1.27
CA LEU A 31 -24.00 0.39 2.37
C LEU A 31 -22.53 0.16 2.01
N ASN A 32 -22.25 -0.31 0.79
CA ASN A 32 -20.89 -0.48 0.32
C ASN A 32 -20.18 0.88 0.16
N THR A 33 -20.88 1.88 -0.38
CA THR A 33 -20.36 3.24 -0.52
C THR A 33 -20.03 3.86 0.84
N ASP A 34 -20.89 3.68 1.83
CA ASP A 34 -20.69 4.15 3.20
C ASP A 34 -19.48 3.48 3.85
N ARG A 35 -19.36 2.15 3.69
CA ARG A 35 -18.20 1.40 4.19
C ARG A 35 -16.89 1.90 3.59
N GLU A 36 -16.85 2.17 2.29
CA GLU A 36 -15.65 2.70 1.63
C GLU A 36 -15.32 4.13 2.06
N ARG A 37 -16.34 4.99 2.26
CA ARG A 37 -16.16 6.33 2.83
C ARG A 37 -15.61 6.29 4.25
N GLU A 38 -16.11 5.37 5.08
CA GLU A 38 -15.64 5.18 6.45
C GLU A 38 -14.19 4.70 6.49
N LYS A 39 -13.83 3.71 5.66
CA LYS A 39 -12.44 3.24 5.51
C LYS A 39 -11.50 4.39 5.15
N LYS A 40 -11.85 5.18 4.12
CA LYS A 40 -11.04 6.32 3.68
C LYS A 40 -10.88 7.37 4.78
N THR A 41 -11.95 7.68 5.50
CA THR A 41 -11.93 8.64 6.61
C THR A 41 -11.06 8.16 7.77
N LYS A 42 -11.15 6.87 8.13
CA LYS A 42 -10.28 6.26 9.15
C LYS A 42 -8.81 6.31 8.76
N SER A 43 -8.47 5.99 7.51
CA SER A 43 -7.10 6.07 7.00
C SER A 43 -6.55 7.50 7.05
N ILE A 44 -7.34 8.50 6.65
CA ILE A 44 -6.95 9.91 6.74
C ILE A 44 -6.72 10.32 8.20
N LYS A 45 -7.61 9.91 9.11
CA LYS A 45 -7.48 10.20 10.55
C LYS A 45 -6.22 9.56 11.17
N LEU A 46 -5.79 8.39 10.70
CA LEU A 46 -4.56 7.75 11.18
C LEU A 46 -3.31 8.49 10.72
N MET A 47 -3.29 8.99 9.48
CA MET A 47 -2.12 9.66 8.91
C MET A 47 -2.01 11.15 9.27
N LYS A 48 -3.13 11.82 9.56
CA LYS A 48 -3.18 13.28 9.78
C LYS A 48 -3.91 13.72 11.06
N GLY A 49 -4.46 12.78 11.83
CA GLY A 49 -5.19 13.07 13.06
C GLY A 49 -4.35 12.81 14.30
N ILE A 50 -5.01 12.63 15.45
CA ILE A 50 -4.39 12.39 16.77
C ILE A 50 -3.43 11.18 16.84
N TYR A 51 -3.47 10.28 15.84
CA TYR A 51 -2.57 9.13 15.72
C TYR A 51 -1.51 9.32 14.62
N GLY A 52 -1.41 10.53 14.08
CA GLY A 52 -0.49 10.91 13.01
C GLY A 52 0.91 11.27 13.53
N PRO A 53 1.82 11.66 12.62
CA PRO A 53 3.22 11.90 12.91
C PRO A 53 3.48 13.09 13.84
N ASP A 54 2.64 14.13 13.81
CA ASP A 54 2.89 15.39 14.53
C ASP A 54 2.77 15.26 16.06
N GLU A 55 1.84 14.42 16.55
CA GLU A 55 1.58 14.24 18.00
C GLU A 55 1.40 12.79 18.42
N GLY A 56 0.85 11.94 17.55
CA GLY A 56 0.45 10.58 17.89
C GLY A 56 1.60 9.57 17.89
N TRP A 57 2.52 9.66 16.91
CA TRP A 57 3.61 8.69 16.78
C TRP A 57 4.60 8.80 17.93
N ALA A 58 5.04 10.01 18.27
CA ALA A 58 5.96 10.26 19.37
C ALA A 58 5.41 9.81 20.75
N SER A 59 4.09 9.77 20.92
CA SER A 59 3.47 9.27 22.16
C SER A 59 3.57 7.74 22.30
N ALA A 60 3.54 7.00 21.19
CA ALA A 60 3.59 5.54 21.18
C ALA A 60 5.02 5.00 20.93
N TYR A 61 5.82 5.77 20.20
CA TYR A 61 7.17 5.48 19.74
C TYR A 61 8.04 6.72 19.99
N PRO A 62 8.61 6.88 21.20
CA PRO A 62 9.39 8.06 21.58
C PRO A 62 10.55 8.38 20.62
N GLU A 63 11.11 7.35 19.98
CA GLU A 63 12.16 7.45 18.97
C GLU A 63 11.76 8.33 17.78
N CYS A 64 10.47 8.46 17.46
CA CYS A 64 9.97 9.32 16.40
C CYS A 64 10.16 10.83 16.68
N ARG A 65 10.52 11.22 17.92
CA ARG A 65 10.78 12.61 18.32
C ARG A 65 12.28 12.92 18.46
N GLU A 66 13.15 11.96 18.17
CA GLU A 66 14.60 12.19 18.25
C GLU A 66 15.09 13.15 17.15
N ARG A 67 16.37 13.56 17.20
CA ARG A 67 16.91 14.57 16.27
C ARG A 67 17.19 14.02 14.86
N ASN A 68 17.50 12.74 14.74
CA ASN A 68 17.98 12.13 13.50
C ASN A 68 16.85 11.40 12.76
N GLN A 69 15.75 12.11 12.50
CA GLN A 69 14.60 11.54 11.78
C GLN A 69 14.75 11.66 10.27
N SER A 70 14.05 10.78 9.55
CA SER A 70 13.83 10.87 8.10
C SER A 70 12.33 11.05 7.83
N PRO A 71 11.93 11.64 6.69
CA PRO A 71 12.79 12.18 5.63
C PRO A 71 13.36 13.57 5.98
N ILE A 72 14.43 13.97 5.28
CA ILE A 72 14.97 15.33 5.31
C ILE A 72 14.94 15.95 3.91
N ASN A 73 14.99 17.28 3.84
CA ASN A 73 15.27 17.98 2.60
C ASN A 73 16.78 17.94 2.32
N ILE A 74 17.19 17.45 1.16
CA ILE A 74 18.59 17.44 0.73
C ILE A 74 18.78 18.65 -0.20
N VAL A 75 19.43 19.69 0.31
CA VAL A 75 19.77 20.90 -0.44
C VAL A 75 21.13 20.70 -1.09
N ASP A 76 21.19 20.61 -2.41
CA ASP A 76 22.39 20.28 -3.17
C ASP A 76 23.60 21.15 -2.79
N GLN A 77 23.39 22.46 -2.59
CA GLN A 77 24.44 23.41 -2.21
C GLN A 77 25.06 23.15 -0.83
N ASP A 78 24.30 22.54 0.09
CA ASP A 78 24.76 22.21 1.45
C ASP A 78 25.31 20.78 1.53
N THR A 79 25.24 20.02 0.44
CA THR A 79 25.81 18.66 0.40
C THR A 79 27.33 18.70 0.34
N LYS A 80 27.95 17.71 0.98
CA LYS A 80 29.39 17.53 0.95
C LYS A 80 29.75 16.51 -0.12
N VAL A 81 30.46 16.95 -1.16
CA VAL A 81 31.07 16.04 -2.13
C VAL A 81 32.24 15.34 -1.44
N SER A 82 32.20 14.02 -1.40
CA SER A 82 33.30 13.21 -0.88
C SER A 82 33.81 12.32 -2.00
N THR A 83 35.12 12.41 -2.27
CA THR A 83 35.83 11.55 -3.22
C THR A 83 36.26 10.22 -2.61
N GLU A 84 35.97 10.00 -1.31
CA GLU A 84 36.32 8.77 -0.59
C GLU A 84 35.29 7.65 -0.80
N TYR A 85 34.08 8.00 -1.27
CA TYR A 85 33.04 7.02 -1.54
C TYR A 85 33.30 6.27 -2.84
N GLN A 86 33.23 4.95 -2.74
CA GLN A 86 33.37 4.05 -3.89
C GLN A 86 32.04 3.90 -4.63
N GLU A 87 32.15 3.51 -5.90
CA GLU A 87 30.99 3.25 -6.74
C GLU A 87 30.13 2.12 -6.15
N LEU A 88 28.82 2.28 -6.23
CA LEU A 88 27.87 1.28 -5.77
C LEU A 88 27.88 0.10 -6.74
N THR A 89 28.22 -1.09 -6.26
CA THR A 89 28.09 -2.31 -7.04
C THR A 89 26.77 -3.00 -6.70
N LEU A 90 25.97 -3.25 -7.74
CA LEU A 90 24.65 -3.87 -7.65
C LEU A 90 24.72 -5.28 -8.20
N GLU A 91 24.64 -6.29 -7.33
CA GLU A 91 24.65 -7.69 -7.75
C GLU A 91 23.23 -8.27 -7.72
N GLY A 92 22.82 -8.90 -8.83
CA GLY A 92 21.51 -9.53 -9.00
C GLY A 92 20.37 -8.57 -9.36
N PHE A 93 20.64 -7.27 -9.48
CA PHE A 93 19.63 -6.25 -9.84
C PHE A 93 19.28 -6.23 -11.33
N ASP A 94 20.14 -6.79 -12.18
CA ASP A 94 19.95 -6.94 -13.63
C ASP A 94 19.12 -8.17 -14.00
N THR A 95 18.88 -9.07 -13.04
CA THR A 95 18.17 -10.32 -13.24
C THR A 95 16.68 -10.16 -12.98
N GLU A 96 15.85 -10.81 -13.80
CA GLU A 96 14.40 -10.78 -13.63
C GLU A 96 14.00 -11.37 -12.27
N SER A 97 13.07 -10.71 -11.57
CA SER A 97 12.57 -11.18 -10.29
C SER A 97 11.76 -12.47 -10.44
N SER A 98 11.94 -13.46 -9.56
CA SER A 98 11.10 -14.67 -9.57
C SER A 98 9.62 -14.34 -9.43
N ASN A 99 8.81 -15.15 -10.10
CA ASN A 99 7.36 -15.26 -9.92
C ASN A 99 6.89 -15.59 -8.49
N LYS A 100 7.80 -15.95 -7.57
CA LYS A 100 7.53 -16.12 -6.13
C LYS A 100 7.58 -14.79 -5.37
N THR A 101 8.10 -13.73 -5.98
CA THR A 101 8.04 -12.37 -5.43
C THR A 101 6.58 -11.97 -5.26
N SER A 102 6.23 -11.48 -4.07
CA SER A 102 4.84 -11.18 -3.73
C SER A 102 4.66 -9.75 -3.27
N MET A 103 3.48 -9.20 -3.52
CA MET A 103 3.05 -7.89 -3.04
C MET A 103 1.91 -8.06 -2.05
N LYS A 104 1.97 -7.34 -0.93
CA LYS A 104 0.89 -7.26 0.05
C LYS A 104 0.53 -5.81 0.33
N ASN A 105 -0.75 -5.45 0.14
CA ASN A 105 -1.28 -4.19 0.63
C ASN A 105 -1.45 -4.26 2.16
N THR A 106 -0.79 -3.35 2.89
CA THR A 106 -0.82 -3.30 4.37
C THR A 106 -1.82 -2.28 4.91
N GLY A 107 -2.58 -1.60 4.04
CA GLY A 107 -3.45 -0.47 4.38
C GLY A 107 -2.70 0.86 4.58
N LYS A 108 -1.35 0.83 4.59
CA LYS A 108 -0.47 2.00 4.64
C LYS A 108 0.42 2.11 3.40
N THR A 109 0.96 0.98 2.94
CA THR A 109 1.79 0.89 1.72
C THR A 109 1.71 -0.51 1.09
N GLY A 110 2.12 -0.64 -0.16
CA GLY A 110 2.39 -1.92 -0.81
C GLY A 110 3.75 -2.46 -0.37
N LYS A 111 3.76 -3.57 0.38
CA LYS A 111 4.99 -4.26 0.78
C LYS A 111 5.32 -5.34 -0.25
N HIS A 112 6.51 -5.27 -0.83
CA HIS A 112 7.05 -6.34 -1.67
C HIS A 112 7.93 -7.26 -0.83
N ASN A 113 7.71 -8.57 -0.90
CA ASN A 113 8.62 -9.56 -0.34
C ASN A 113 9.42 -10.15 -1.51
N LEU A 114 10.69 -9.82 -1.57
CA LEU A 114 11.60 -10.27 -2.62
C LEU A 114 11.96 -11.74 -2.39
N ALA A 115 11.88 -12.55 -3.45
CA ALA A 115 12.19 -13.98 -3.41
C ALA A 115 13.58 -14.30 -3.97
N HIS A 116 14.37 -13.28 -4.31
CA HIS A 116 15.74 -13.37 -4.79
C HIS A 116 16.69 -12.65 -3.85
N TYR A 117 17.96 -13.04 -3.92
CA TYR A 117 19.06 -12.35 -3.25
C TYR A 117 19.50 -11.16 -4.10
N TYR A 118 19.52 -10.00 -3.48
CA TYR A 118 20.04 -8.76 -4.03
C TYR A 118 21.12 -8.26 -3.08
N HIS A 119 22.31 -7.99 -3.59
CA HIS A 119 23.41 -7.47 -2.78
C HIS A 119 23.78 -6.07 -3.25
N LEU A 120 23.84 -5.14 -2.30
CA LEU A 120 24.45 -3.84 -2.47
C LEU A 120 25.83 -3.90 -1.83
N LEU A 121 26.87 -3.86 -2.65
CA LEU A 121 28.25 -3.90 -2.18
C LEU A 121 28.86 -2.50 -2.27
N VAL A 122 29.49 -2.08 -1.17
CA VAL A 122 30.42 -0.96 -1.13
C VAL A 122 31.78 -1.60 -0.86
N TRP A 123 32.69 -1.55 -1.83
CA TRP A 123 34.05 -2.01 -1.58
C TRP A 123 34.74 -1.01 -0.62
N SER A 124 35.73 -1.47 0.13
CA SER A 124 36.71 -0.60 0.79
C SER A 124 38.04 -0.85 0.09
N GLY A 125 38.68 0.19 -0.43
CA GLY A 125 39.93 0.09 -1.19
C GLY A 125 40.97 -0.84 -0.52
N ASN A 126 41.61 -1.65 -1.37
CA ASN A 126 42.55 -2.76 -1.09
C ASN A 126 41.94 -4.10 -0.67
N ALA A 127 41.19 -4.72 -1.56
CA ALA A 127 41.00 -6.17 -1.57
C ALA A 127 41.86 -6.80 -2.68
N THR A 128 43.04 -7.30 -2.33
CA THR A 128 43.77 -8.24 -3.16
C THR A 128 42.88 -9.47 -3.35
N LYS A 129 42.52 -9.76 -4.60
CA LYS A 129 41.67 -10.87 -5.02
C LYS A 129 42.21 -12.21 -4.48
N MET A 130 41.69 -12.68 -3.35
CA MET A 130 41.92 -14.06 -2.91
C MET A 130 40.98 -14.96 -3.71
N THR A 131 41.49 -15.57 -4.77
CA THR A 131 40.81 -16.67 -5.45
C THR A 131 40.94 -17.93 -4.60
N SER A 132 39.85 -18.42 -4.01
CA SER A 132 39.80 -19.80 -3.52
C SER A 132 39.65 -20.73 -4.73
N HIS A 133 40.69 -21.51 -5.02
CA HIS A 133 40.53 -22.71 -5.83
C HIS A 133 40.02 -23.82 -4.90
N ALA A 134 39.02 -24.58 -5.37
CA ALA A 134 38.56 -25.81 -4.74
C ALA A 134 39.62 -26.91 -4.82
#